data_AF-A0AAV5ZTW8-F1
#
_entry.id   AF-A0AAV5ZTW8-F1
#
_cell.length_a   1.000
_cell.length_b   1.000
_cell.length_c   1.000
_cell.angle_alpha   90.00
_cell.angle_beta   90.00
_cell.angle_gamma   90.00
#
_symmetry.space_group_name_H-M   'P 1'
#
loop_
_entity.id
_entity.type
_entity.pdbx_description
1 polymer ?
#
loop_
_entity_poly.entity_id
_entity_poly.type
_entity_poly.pdbx_seq_one_letter_code
_entity_poly.pdbx_strand_id
1 'polypeptide(L)'
;MRARWTMAAVATTILSAGLCAGCATAPAGPSVNVLPGTGKSFEQFQTDVSVCRDWAARQVKGAFMDAPVWEVQRRYDNAYVQCMYAKGHQVPSLSAPSR
;
A
#
# COMPACT_ATOMS: atom_id res chain seq x y z
N MET A 1 -21.95 -6.11 -47.00
CA MET A 1 -22.91 -5.96 -45.90
C MET A 1 -22.55 -6.77 -44.64
N ARG A 2 -22.03 -8.01 -44.75
CA ARG A 2 -21.66 -8.87 -43.60
C ARG A 2 -20.52 -8.33 -42.70
N ALA A 3 -19.55 -7.61 -43.27
CA ALA A 3 -18.41 -7.03 -42.53
C ALA A 3 -18.77 -5.82 -41.64
N ARG A 4 -19.88 -5.12 -41.94
CA ARG A 4 -20.36 -4.00 -41.11
C ARG A 4 -21.02 -4.49 -39.82
N TRP A 5 -21.56 -5.71 -39.83
CA TRP A 5 -22.18 -6.35 -38.67
C TRP A 5 -21.13 -6.91 -37.69
N THR A 6 -20.03 -7.46 -38.21
CA THR A 6 -18.92 -7.94 -37.37
C THR A 6 -18.20 -6.81 -36.65
N MET A 7 -18.00 -5.65 -37.31
CA MET A 7 -17.40 -4.48 -36.65
C MET A 7 -18.27 -3.89 -35.53
N ALA A 8 -19.59 -3.83 -35.72
CA ALA A 8 -20.51 -3.35 -34.68
C ALA A 8 -20.56 -4.31 -33.48
N ALA A 9 -20.58 -5.63 -33.72
CA ALA A 9 -20.58 -6.63 -32.66
C ALA A 9 -19.29 -6.61 -31.83
N VAL A 10 -18.12 -6.49 -32.48
CA VAL A 10 -16.81 -6.42 -31.80
C VAL A 10 -16.69 -5.13 -30.98
N ALA A 11 -17.15 -3.99 -31.51
CA ALA A 11 -17.13 -2.72 -30.79
C ALA A 11 -18.00 -2.75 -29.52
N THR A 12 -19.10 -3.51 -29.52
CA THR A 12 -20.01 -3.60 -28.37
C THR A 12 -19.42 -4.44 -27.23
N THR A 13 -18.69 -5.54 -27.55
CA THR A 13 -18.03 -6.38 -26.53
C THR A 13 -16.88 -5.69 -25.78
N ILE A 14 -16.16 -4.78 -26.44
CA ILE A 14 -15.03 -4.06 -25.82
C ILE A 14 -15.53 -3.05 -24.77
N LEU A 15 -16.71 -2.47 -24.99
CA LEU A 15 -17.30 -1.46 -24.11
C LEU A 15 -17.77 -2.03 -22.76
N SER A 16 -18.13 -3.32 -22.71
CA SER A 16 -18.67 -3.98 -21.51
C SER A 16 -17.60 -4.48 -20.53
N ALA A 17 -16.36 -4.68 -20.97
CA ALA A 17 -15.28 -5.23 -20.14
C ALA A 17 -14.64 -4.20 -19.18
N GLY A 18 -15.00 -2.92 -19.29
CA GLY A 18 -14.36 -1.83 -18.53
C GLY A 18 -14.98 -1.49 -17.17
N LEU A 19 -16.10 -2.11 -16.78
CA LEU A 19 -16.88 -1.66 -15.61
C LEU A 19 -16.54 -2.33 -14.27
N CYS A 20 -15.64 -3.32 -14.24
CA CYS A 20 -15.22 -3.96 -12.99
C CYS A 20 -13.94 -3.36 -12.41
N ALA A 21 -13.87 -2.02 -12.30
CA ALA A 21 -12.82 -1.36 -11.52
C ALA A 21 -13.24 -1.37 -10.03
N GLY A 22 -13.05 -2.50 -9.35
CA GLY A 22 -13.22 -2.57 -7.90
C GLY A 22 -12.19 -1.68 -7.19
N CYS A 23 -12.57 -1.03 -6.09
CA CYS A 23 -11.61 -0.33 -5.24
C CYS A 23 -10.58 -1.33 -4.71
N ALA A 24 -9.35 -1.26 -5.21
CA ALA A 24 -8.24 -2.01 -4.63
C ALA A 24 -7.97 -1.47 -3.22
N THR A 25 -8.26 -2.27 -2.18
CA THR A 25 -7.98 -1.94 -0.78
C THR A 25 -6.48 -2.07 -0.52
N ALA A 26 -5.72 -1.05 -0.91
CA ALA A 26 -4.34 -0.88 -0.49
C ALA A 26 -4.29 -0.51 1.01
N PRO A 27 -3.18 -0.80 1.72
CA PRO A 27 -3.06 -0.42 3.13
C PRO A 27 -2.97 1.11 3.20
N ALA A 28 -3.88 1.74 3.97
CA ALA A 28 -3.97 3.20 4.07
C ALA A 28 -2.72 3.83 4.73
N GLY A 29 -1.89 3.02 5.40
CA GLY A 29 -0.64 3.41 6.02
C GLY A 29 -0.22 2.43 7.11
N PRO A 30 0.90 2.71 7.79
CA PRO A 30 1.31 1.93 8.95
C PRO A 30 0.36 2.19 10.12
N SER A 31 0.07 1.17 10.93
CA SER A 31 -0.70 1.32 12.17
C SER A 31 0.17 1.64 13.39
N VAL A 32 1.48 1.76 13.18
CA VAL A 32 2.47 2.07 14.22
C VAL A 32 2.79 3.56 14.25
N ASN A 33 2.95 4.08 15.46
CA ASN A 33 3.43 5.45 15.67
C ASN A 33 4.96 5.48 15.67
N VAL A 34 5.55 6.51 15.08
CA VAL A 34 7.00 6.71 14.99
C VAL A 34 7.33 8.17 15.30
N LEU A 35 8.43 8.38 16.00
CA LEU A 35 8.94 9.68 16.39
C LEU A 35 10.27 9.97 15.67
N PRO A 36 10.60 11.26 15.42
CA PRO A 36 11.92 11.66 14.97
C PRO A 36 13.03 11.10 15.88
N GLY A 37 14.13 10.69 15.27
CA GLY A 37 15.33 10.29 16.02
C GLY A 37 15.96 11.49 16.71
N THR A 38 16.71 11.25 17.79
CA THR A 38 17.45 12.30 18.50
C THR A 38 18.40 13.02 17.54
N GLY A 39 18.30 14.36 17.47
CA GLY A 39 19.15 15.18 16.60
C GLY A 39 18.71 15.26 15.12
N LYS A 40 17.61 14.61 14.73
CA LYS A 40 17.03 14.78 13.38
C LYS A 40 16.04 15.93 13.32
N SER A 41 16.05 16.69 12.22
CA SER A 41 15.04 17.71 11.97
C SER A 41 13.69 17.07 11.60
N PHE A 42 12.61 17.80 11.84
CA PHE A 42 11.27 17.35 11.46
C PHE A 42 11.13 17.16 9.94
N GLU A 43 11.83 17.97 9.15
CA GLU A 43 11.83 17.89 7.69
C GLU A 43 12.54 16.63 7.18
N GLN A 44 13.66 16.26 7.81
CA GLN A 44 14.31 14.98 7.56
C GLN A 44 13.40 13.81 7.96
N PHE A 45 12.70 13.93 9.09
CA PHE A 45 11.74 12.91 9.52
C PHE A 45 10.61 12.72 8.49
N GLN A 46 10.00 13.80 7.98
CA GLN A 46 8.96 13.69 6.95
C GLN A 46 9.47 13.05 5.65
N THR A 47 10.71 13.36 5.25
CA THR A 47 11.37 12.73 4.10
C THR A 47 11.59 11.23 4.34
N ASP A 48 12.05 10.85 5.53
CA ASP A 48 12.24 9.45 5.89
C ASP A 48 10.90 8.70 6.00
N VAL A 49 9.82 9.36 6.46
CA VAL A 49 8.45 8.81 6.48
C VAL A 49 8.00 8.41 5.08
N SER A 50 8.13 9.29 4.08
CA SER A 50 7.68 8.97 2.72
C SER A 50 8.48 7.81 2.11
N VAL A 51 9.81 7.83 2.24
CA VAL A 51 10.70 6.75 1.79
C VAL A 51 10.34 5.41 2.43
N CYS A 52 10.07 5.40 3.74
CA CYS A 52 9.71 4.17 4.44
C CYS A 52 8.31 3.67 4.12
N ARG A 53 7.33 4.56 3.83
CA ARG A 53 6.02 4.15 3.32
C ARG A 53 6.15 3.46 1.96
N ASP A 54 6.96 4.03 1.07
CA ASP A 54 7.22 3.44 -0.25
C ASP A 54 7.98 2.11 -0.17
N TRP A 55 8.88 1.98 0.80
CA TRP A 55 9.56 0.72 1.08
C TRP A 55 8.58 -0.37 1.53
N ALA A 56 7.74 -0.06 2.53
CA ALA A 56 6.75 -0.99 3.05
C ALA A 56 5.70 -1.39 1.99
N ALA A 57 5.23 -0.45 1.18
CA ALA A 57 4.27 -0.71 0.11
C ALA A 57 4.82 -1.70 -0.94
N ARG A 58 6.11 -1.61 -1.26
CA ARG A 58 6.76 -2.55 -2.19
C ARG A 58 6.84 -3.97 -1.63
N GLN A 59 7.00 -4.13 -0.33
CA GLN A 59 7.08 -5.44 0.32
C GLN A 59 5.75 -6.21 0.31
N VAL A 60 4.62 -5.50 0.23
CA VAL A 60 3.28 -6.10 0.24
C VAL A 60 2.59 -6.06 -1.12
N LYS A 61 3.30 -5.66 -2.18
CA LYS A 61 2.73 -5.56 -3.52
C LYS A 61 2.26 -6.95 -3.97
N GLY A 62 0.95 -7.08 -4.22
CA GLY A 62 0.31 -8.34 -4.63
C GLY A 62 -0.09 -9.27 -3.47
N ALA A 63 0.35 -9.01 -2.24
CA ALA A 63 0.09 -9.87 -1.08
C ALA A 63 -1.39 -9.98 -0.70
N PHE A 64 -2.22 -9.00 -1.11
CA PHE A 64 -3.67 -9.01 -0.88
C PHE A 64 -4.41 -10.13 -1.63
N MET A 65 -3.78 -10.77 -2.62
CA MET A 65 -4.38 -11.88 -3.35
C MET A 65 -4.14 -13.24 -2.65
N ASP A 66 -3.09 -13.33 -1.84
CA ASP A 66 -2.63 -14.58 -1.23
C ASP A 66 -2.95 -14.68 0.28
N ALA A 67 -3.25 -13.55 0.92
CA ALA A 67 -3.41 -13.45 2.36
C ALA A 67 -4.53 -12.48 2.78
N PRO A 68 -5.17 -12.71 3.95
CA PRO A 68 -6.16 -11.77 4.48
C PRO A 68 -5.54 -10.41 4.83
N VAL A 69 -6.33 -9.34 4.76
CA VAL A 69 -5.86 -7.94 4.91
C VAL A 69 -5.03 -7.70 6.17
N TRP A 70 -5.40 -8.29 7.31
CA TRP A 70 -4.66 -8.11 8.57
C TRP A 70 -3.22 -8.66 8.50
N GLU A 71 -3.00 -9.72 7.73
CA GLU A 71 -1.68 -10.31 7.53
C GLU A 71 -0.83 -9.39 6.65
N VAL A 72 -1.45 -8.81 5.63
CA VAL A 72 -0.79 -7.84 4.76
C VAL A 72 -0.44 -6.56 5.52
N GLN A 73 -1.34 -6.10 6.39
CA GLN A 73 -1.09 -4.96 7.27
C GLN A 73 0.10 -5.25 8.20
N ARG A 74 0.11 -6.41 8.86
CA ARG A 74 1.23 -6.84 9.72
C ARG A 74 2.56 -6.85 8.98
N ARG A 75 2.59 -7.34 7.74
CA ARG A 75 3.79 -7.32 6.88
C ARG A 75 4.20 -5.90 6.51
N TYR A 76 3.24 -5.04 6.20
CA TYR A 76 3.48 -3.62 5.94
C TYR A 76 4.07 -2.91 7.17
N ASP A 77 3.49 -3.11 8.35
CA ASP A 77 3.95 -2.49 9.59
C ASP A 77 5.36 -2.96 9.97
N ASN A 78 5.60 -4.27 9.93
CA ASN A 78 6.93 -4.82 10.13
C ASN A 78 7.94 -4.18 9.18
N ALA A 79 7.58 -4.04 7.91
CA ALA A 79 8.46 -3.41 6.95
C ALA A 79 8.71 -1.93 7.31
N TYR A 80 7.65 -1.16 7.52
CA TYR A 80 7.78 0.25 7.85
C TYR A 80 8.68 0.49 9.08
N VAL A 81 8.49 -0.32 10.13
CA VAL A 81 9.29 -0.30 11.37
C VAL A 81 10.77 -0.59 11.10
N GLN A 82 11.09 -1.61 10.30
CA GLN A 82 12.48 -1.94 9.95
C GLN A 82 13.17 -0.79 9.21
N CYS A 83 12.47 -0.14 8.28
CA CYS A 83 13.01 1.02 7.58
C CYS A 83 13.26 2.20 8.55
N MET A 84 12.30 2.46 9.45
CA MET A 84 12.41 3.54 10.42
C MET A 84 13.56 3.33 11.41
N TYR A 85 13.74 2.09 11.91
CA TYR A 85 14.89 1.75 12.74
C TYR A 85 16.22 1.87 11.98
N ALA A 86 16.28 1.41 10.73
CA ALA A 86 17.48 1.56 9.90
C ALA A 86 17.84 3.03 9.64
N LYS A 87 16.83 3.90 9.60
CA LYS A 87 16.99 5.35 9.51
C LYS A 87 17.34 5.99 10.87
N GLY A 88 17.25 5.29 11.99
CA GLY A 88 17.53 5.84 13.33
C GLY A 88 16.37 6.61 13.94
N HIS A 89 15.13 6.32 13.53
CA HIS A 89 13.93 6.85 14.16
C HIS A 89 13.50 5.98 15.34
N GLN A 90 12.72 6.58 16.24
CA GLN A 90 12.20 5.89 17.41
C GLN A 90 10.82 5.36 17.08
N VAL A 91 10.59 4.07 17.27
CA VAL A 91 9.26 3.45 17.13
C VAL A 91 8.79 3.07 18.54
N PRO A 92 7.99 3.92 19.21
CA PRO A 92 7.35 3.51 20.44
C PRO A 92 6.43 2.33 20.15
N SER A 93 6.67 1.20 20.80
CA SER A 93 5.73 0.09 20.79
C SER A 93 4.50 0.46 21.64
N LEU A 94 3.69 1.39 21.13
CA LEU A 94 2.32 1.53 21.57
C LEU A 94 1.57 0.44 20.83
N SER A 95 1.60 -0.77 21.38
CA SER A 95 0.71 -1.85 20.99
C SER A 95 -0.72 -1.32 21.12
N ALA A 96 -1.30 -0.83 20.03
CA ALA A 96 -2.74 -0.62 19.97
C ALA A 96 -3.37 -1.99 20.23
N PRO A 97 -4.27 -2.13 21.22
CA PRO A 97 -4.93 -3.39 21.45
C PRO A 97 -5.75 -3.70 20.20
N SER A 98 -5.43 -4.83 19.57
CA SER A 98 -6.30 -5.44 18.57
C SER A 98 -7.64 -5.73 19.23
N ARG A 99 -8.69 -5.00 18.84
CA ARG A 99 -10.06 -5.42 19.08
C ARG A 99 -10.81 -5.39 17.76
#